data_AF-A0A1H6AWZ5-F1
#
_entry.id   AF-A0A1H6AWZ5-F1
#
_cell.length_a   1.000
_cell.length_b   1.000
_cell.length_c   1.000
_cell.angle_alpha   90.00
_cell.angle_beta   90.00
_cell.angle_gamma   90.00
#
_symmetry.space_group_name_H-M   'P 1'
#
loop_
_entity.id
_entity.type
_entity.pdbx_description
1 polymer ?
#
loop_
_entity_poly.entity_id
_entity_poly.type
_entity_poly.pdbx_seq_one_letter_code
_entity_poly.pdbx_strand_id
1 'polypeptide(L)' 'MAQQERRHLHELSSLDASAWDEDELSYHHSVMSELSPWLNAQGTAIHAQVIREIERRRESMV' A
#
# COMPACT_ATOMS: atom_id res chain seq x y z
N MET A 1 -24.47 3.96 10.11
CA MET A 1 -23.29 3.16 10.47
C MET A 1 -22.09 4.00 10.07
N ALA A 2 -21.34 4.56 11.03
CA ALA A 2 -20.12 5.27 10.69
C ALA A 2 -19.16 4.24 10.08
N GLN A 3 -18.74 4.46 8.84
CA GLN A 3 -17.63 3.69 8.26
C GLN A 3 -16.42 4.04 9.13
N GLN A 4 -16.02 3.13 10.02
CA GLN A 4 -14.81 3.32 10.80
C GLN A 4 -13.66 3.23 9.79
N GLU A 5 -12.96 4.35 9.60
CA GLU A 5 -11.86 4.44 8.65
C GLU A 5 -10.68 3.65 9.24
N ARG A 6 -10.36 2.51 8.62
CA ARG A 6 -9.23 1.66 9.01
C ARG A 6 -7.95 2.50 8.99
N ARG A 7 -7.14 2.44 10.04
CA ARG A 7 -5.87 3.19 10.07
C ARG A 7 -4.94 2.75 8.95
N HIS A 8 -4.21 3.70 8.38
CA HIS A 8 -3.25 3.42 7.33
C HIS A 8 -2.03 2.68 7.89
N LEU A 9 -1.36 1.91 7.02
CA LEU A 9 -0.18 1.14 7.42
C LEU A 9 0.92 2.01 8.05
N HIS A 10 1.07 3.28 7.62
CA HIS A 10 2.07 4.18 8.20
C HIS A 10 1.77 4.51 9.68
N GLU A 11 0.50 4.68 10.05
CA GLU A 11 0.07 4.94 11.42
C GLU A 11 0.22 3.69 12.29
N LEU A 12 -0.04 2.52 11.70
CA LEU A 12 0.05 1.24 12.36
C LEU A 12 1.48 0.74 12.52
N SER A 13 2.39 1.12 11.62
CA SER A 13 3.79 0.66 11.61
C SER A 13 4.63 1.09 12.80
N SER A 14 4.19 2.13 13.53
CA SER A 14 4.83 2.58 14.77
C SER A 14 4.27 1.90 16.02
N LEU A 15 3.23 1.07 15.88
CA LEU A 15 2.57 0.35 16.96
C LEU A 15 2.90 -1.14 16.90
N ASP A 16 2.87 -1.80 18.05
CA ASP A 16 2.88 -3.26 18.08
C ASP A 16 1.61 -3.83 17.41
N ALA A 17 1.76 -4.94 16.70
CA ALA A 17 0.65 -5.60 16.01
C ALA A 17 -0.49 -6.03 16.96
N SER A 18 -0.21 -6.17 18.27
CA SER A 18 -1.22 -6.45 19.30
C SER A 18 -2.15 -5.26 19.57
N ALA A 19 -1.80 -4.05 19.12
CA ALA A 19 -2.61 -2.83 19.23
C ALA A 19 -3.48 -2.58 17.99
N TRP A 20 -3.47 -3.49 17.02
CA TRP A 20 -4.26 -3.43 15.80
C TRP A 20 -5.57 -4.19 16.03
N ASP A 21 -6.66 -3.70 15.46
CA ASP A 21 -7.92 -4.44 15.50
C ASP A 21 -7.95 -5.57 14.45
N GLU A 22 -8.97 -6.44 14.52
CA GLU A 22 -9.08 -7.61 13.65
C GLU A 22 -9.30 -7.25 12.18
N ASP A 23 -10.01 -6.14 11.90
CA ASP A 23 -10.27 -5.66 10.56
C ASP A 23 -9.00 -5.04 9.93
N GLU A 24 -8.18 -4.38 10.74
CA GLU A 24 -6.86 -3.88 10.39
C GLU A 24 -5.90 -5.02 10.06
N LEU A 25 -5.80 -6.01 10.95
CA LEU A 25 -4.93 -7.17 10.78
C LEU A 25 -5.29 -7.94 9.51
N SER A 26 -6.57 -8.26 9.32
CA SER A 26 -7.04 -9.06 8.18
C SER A 26 -6.80 -8.36 6.85
N TYR A 27 -7.09 -7.05 6.78
CA TYR A 27 -6.90 -6.27 5.58
C TYR A 27 -5.43 -6.09 5.21
N HIS A 28 -4.61 -5.62 6.16
CA HIS A 28 -3.20 -5.36 5.88
C HIS A 28 -2.45 -6.67 5.62
N HIS A 29 -2.82 -7.78 6.27
CA HIS A 29 -2.32 -9.11 5.92
C HIS A 29 -2.63 -9.47 4.45
N SER A 30 -3.87 -9.27 3.99
CA SER A 30 -4.25 -9.56 2.60
C SER A 30 -3.46 -8.73 1.60
N VAL A 31 -3.41 -7.41 1.82
CA VAL A 31 -2.67 -6.49 0.94
C VAL A 31 -1.18 -6.82 0.91
N MET A 32 -0.57 -7.07 2.07
CA MET A 32 0.85 -7.45 2.15
C MET A 32 1.12 -8.80 1.51
N SER A 33 0.20 -9.77 1.63
CA SER A 33 0.34 -11.08 0.98
C SER A 33 0.38 -10.96 -0.54
N GLU A 34 -0.52 -10.14 -1.11
CA GLU A 34 -0.57 -9.86 -2.55
C GLU A 34 0.69 -9.14 -3.06
N LEU A 35 1.23 -8.22 -2.27
CA LEU A 35 2.41 -7.44 -2.62
C LEU A 35 3.73 -8.16 -2.33
N SER A 36 3.74 -9.14 -1.43
CA SER A 36 4.95 -9.84 -0.98
C SER A 36 5.84 -10.37 -2.12
N PRO A 37 5.32 -10.93 -3.24
CA PRO A 37 6.17 -11.41 -4.34
C PRO A 37 6.91 -10.28 -5.06
N TRP A 38 6.43 -9.03 -4.92
CA TRP A 38 6.97 -7.84 -5.55
C TRP A 38 7.87 -7.02 -4.62
N LEU A 39 8.08 -7.44 -3.36
CA LEU A 39 8.98 -6.77 -2.40
C LEU A 39 10.46 -7.09 -2.67
N ASN A 40 10.90 -6.85 -3.92
CA ASN A 40 12.26 -7.09 -4.38
C ASN A 40 12.68 -6.04 -5.42
N ALA A 41 13.92 -6.14 -5.91
CA ALA A 41 14.47 -5.19 -6.89
C ALA A 41 13.65 -5.11 -8.20
N GLN A 42 13.05 -6.22 -8.63
CA GLN A 42 12.21 -6.26 -9.82
C GLN A 42 10.90 -5.50 -9.61
N GLY A 43 10.23 -5.69 -8.47
CA GLY A 43 9.01 -4.95 -8.15
C GLY A 43 9.27 -3.45 -8.00
N THR A 44 10.41 -3.06 -7.40
CA THR A 44 10.83 -1.64 -7.37
C THR A 44 11.04 -1.07 -8.78
N ALA A 45 11.63 -1.84 -9.70
CA ALA A 45 11.81 -1.40 -11.08
C ALA A 45 10.46 -1.21 -11.80
N ILE A 46 9.50 -2.11 -11.60
CA ILE A 46 8.13 -2.00 -12.12
C ILE A 46 7.43 -0.76 -11.53
N HIS A 47 7.54 -0.54 -10.22
CA HIS A 47 6.96 0.63 -9.56
C HIS A 47 7.50 1.95 -10.16
N ALA A 48 8.80 2.02 -10.43
CA ALA A 48 9.39 3.19 -11.09
C ALA A 48 8.90 3.37 -12.53
N GLN A 49 8.63 2.29 -13.28
CA GLN A 49 8.02 2.37 -14.61
C GLN A 49 6.60 2.94 -14.54
N VAL A 50 5.80 2.50 -13.56
CA VAL A 50 4.44 3.02 -13.33
C VAL A 50 4.45 4.50 -13.00
N ILE A 51 5.37 4.97 -12.16
CA ILE A 51 5.50 6.41 -11.85
C ILE A 51 5.78 7.22 -13.12
N ARG A 52 6.76 6.80 -13.92
CA ARG A 52 7.11 7.50 -15.17
C ARG A 52 5.95 7.52 -16.17
N GLU A 53 5.14 6.46 -16.21
CA GLU A 53 3.94 6.41 -17.03
C GLU A 53 2.90 7.45 -16.59
N ILE A 54 2.67 7.59 -15.28
CA ILE A 54 1.72 8.55 -14.71
C ILE A 54 2.17 9.98 -15.04
N GLU A 55 3.47 10.28 -14.87
CA GLU A 55 4.05 11.59 -15.18
C GLU A 55 3.88 11.92 -16.66
N ARG A 56 4.24 11.00 -17.56
CA ARG A 56 4.11 11.19 -19.01
C ARG A 56 2.66 11.46 -19.43
N ARG A 57 1.69 10.74 -18.85
CA ARG A 57 0.27 10.97 -19.14
C ARG A 57 -0.21 12.32 -18.64
N ARG A 58 0.28 12.77 -17.49
CA ARG A 58 -0.04 14.09 -16.94
C ARG A 58 0.49 15.21 -17.85
N GLU A 59 1.71 15.07 -18.36
CA GLU A 59 2.33 16.03 -19.28
C GLU A 59 1.63 16.07 -20.64
N SER A 60 1.17 14.93 -21.16
CA SER A 60 0.44 14.86 -22.43
C SER A 60 -0.97 15.46 -22.39
N MET A 61 -1.50 15.79 -21.21
CA MET A 61 -2.83 16.39 -21.03
C MET A 61 -2.78 17.93 -20.91
N VAL A 62 -1.58 18.53 -20.95
CA VAL A 62 -1.33 19.97 -20.93
C VAL A 62 -0.92 20.44 -22.33
#